data_AF-A0A3P9P3D1-F1
#
_entry.id   AF-A0A3P9P3D1-F1
#
_cell.length_a   1.000
_cell.length_b   1.000
_cell.length_c   1.000
_cell.angle_alpha   90.00
_cell.angle_beta   90.00
_cell.angle_gamma   90.00
#
_symmetry.space_group_name_H-M   'P 1'
#
loop_
_entity.id
_entity.type
_entity.pdbx_description
1 polymer ?
#
loop_
_entity_poly.entity_id
_entity_poly.type
_entity_poly.pdbx_seq_one_letter_code
_entity_poly.pdbx_strand_id
1 'polypeptide(L)' 'MGSNFRSVSTSTRIVNGKSTTTKKIKENGTERIEIEEDGVLKSVLINGKKLNTGSREKILNILF' A
#
# COMPACT_ATOMS: atom_id res chain seq x y z
N MET A 1 3.05 12.79 26.56
CA MET A 1 2.11 12.56 25.45
C MET A 1 2.84 11.76 24.38
N GLY A 2 2.55 10.46 24.24
CA GLY A 2 3.19 9.63 23.23
C GLY A 2 2.62 9.95 21.85
N SER A 3 3.40 10.63 21.01
CA SER A 3 3.02 10.89 19.63
C SER A 3 2.86 9.56 18.89
N ASN A 4 1.63 9.25 18.45
CA ASN A 4 1.40 8.19 17.46
C ASN A 4 2.02 8.69 16.14
N PHE A 5 3.28 8.32 15.90
CA PHE A 5 4.00 8.77 14.72
C PHE A 5 3.56 7.93 13.51
N ARG A 6 2.75 8.56 12.65
CA ARG A 6 2.36 8.04 11.35
C ARG A 6 3.23 8.69 10.27
N SER A 7 4.06 7.90 9.60
CA SER A 7 4.77 8.32 8.40
C SER A 7 4.05 7.83 7.16
N VAL A 8 3.82 8.71 6.18
CA VAL A 8 3.28 8.34 4.87
C VAL A 8 4.20 8.86 3.79
N SER A 9 4.60 8.00 2.88
CA SER A 9 5.41 8.35 1.71
C SER A 9 4.71 7.82 0.47
N THR A 10 4.45 8.70 -0.50
CA THR A 10 3.80 8.32 -1.75
C THR A 10 4.76 8.61 -2.90
N SER A 11 4.94 7.65 -3.81
CA SER A 11 5.74 7.82 -5.02
C SER A 11 4.95 7.30 -6.21
N THR A 12 4.79 8.14 -7.22
CA THR A 12 4.19 7.74 -8.49
C THR A 12 5.27 7.71 -9.56
N ARG A 13 5.28 6.65 -10.36
CA ARG A 13 6.18 6.48 -11.50
C ARG A 13 5.39 5.99 -12.70
N ILE A 14 5.80 6.40 -13.89
CA ILE A 14 5.21 5.90 -15.13
C ILE A 14 6.14 4.83 -15.68
N VAL A 15 5.62 3.61 -15.87
CA VAL A 15 6.35 2.45 -16.38
C VAL A 15 5.55 1.90 -17.56
N ASN A 16 6.14 1.82 -18.74
CA ASN A 16 5.49 1.32 -19.96
C ASN A 16 4.15 2.01 -20.29
N GLY A 17 4.05 3.32 -20.06
CA GLY A 17 2.83 4.10 -20.26
C GLY A 17 1.75 3.90 -19.19
N LYS A 18 1.99 3.04 -18.19
CA LYS A 18 1.11 2.81 -17.05
C LYS A 18 1.57 3.59 -15.84
N SER A 19 0.62 4.11 -15.08
CA SER A 19 0.91 4.84 -13.84
C SER A 19 0.98 3.85 -12.68
N THR A 20 2.15 3.74 -12.06
CA THR A 20 2.35 2.92 -10.85
C THR A 20 2.55 3.84 -9.65
N THR A 21 1.63 3.80 -8.69
CA THR A 21 1.72 4.54 -7.43
C THR A 21 2.03 3.57 -6.30
N THR A 22 3.08 3.87 -5.54
CA THR A 22 3.45 3.16 -4.33
C THR A 22 3.22 4.07 -3.12
N LYS A 23 2.35 3.66 -2.21
CA LYS A 23 2.08 4.37 -0.96
C LYS A 23 2.61 3.53 0.22
N LYS A 24 3.60 4.05 0.92
CA LYS A 24 4.17 3.45 2.12
C LYS A 24 3.65 4.17 3.35
N ILE A 25 3.08 3.44 4.29
CA ILE A 25 2.50 3.92 5.53
C ILE A 25 3.21 3.17 6.66
N LYS A 26 3.79 3.89 7.61
CA LYS A 26 4.36 3.32 8.82
C LYS A 26 3.66 3.95 10.03
N GLU A 27 3.00 3.13 10.82
CA GLU A 27 2.22 3.56 11.97
C GLU A 27 2.30 2.49 13.06
N ASN A 28 2.52 2.88 14.31
CA ASN A 28 2.45 2.00 15.47
C ASN A 28 3.26 0.69 15.35
N GLY A 29 4.44 0.77 14.72
CA GLY A 29 5.32 -0.38 14.49
C GLY A 29 4.94 -1.27 13.30
N THR A 30 3.81 -0.99 12.64
CA THR A 30 3.37 -1.68 11.43
C THR A 30 3.75 -0.89 10.18
N GLU A 31 4.34 -1.57 9.21
CA GLU A 31 4.62 -1.04 7.88
C GLU A 31 3.62 -1.62 6.88
N ARG A 32 3.00 -0.74 6.09
CA ARG A 32 2.07 -1.08 5.02
C ARG A 32 2.53 -0.42 3.72
N ILE A 33 2.58 -1.18 2.63
CA ILE A 33 2.92 -0.67 1.30
C ILE A 33 1.79 -1.05 0.35
N GLU A 34 1.18 -0.07 -0.28
CA GLU A 34 0.14 -0.23 -1.27
C GLU A 34 0.73 0.07 -2.65
N ILE A 35 0.46 -0.81 -3.60
CA ILE A 35 0.91 -0.65 -4.99
C ILE A 35 -0.33 -0.60 -5.87
N GLU A 36 -0.56 0.56 -6.45
CA GLU A 36 -1.64 0.85 -7.38
C GLU A 36 -1.06 0.92 -8.79
N GLU A 37 -1.70 0.23 -9.74
CA GLU A 37 -1.38 0.34 -11.17
C GLU A 37 -2.63 0.84 -11.90
N ASP A 38 -2.49 1.95 -12.64
CA ASP A 38 -3.57 2.61 -13.39
C ASP A 38 -4.81 2.92 -12.53
N GLY A 39 -4.57 3.35 -11.28
CA GLY A 39 -5.62 3.67 -10.31
C GLY A 39 -6.28 2.44 -9.68
N VAL A 40 -5.77 1.23 -9.94
CA VAL A 40 -6.27 -0.02 -9.34
C VAL A 40 -5.25 -0.54 -8.34
N LEU A 41 -5.66 -0.74 -7.09
CA LEU A 41 -4.83 -1.36 -6.07
C LEU A 41 -4.57 -2.85 -6.43
N LYS A 42 -3.30 -3.17 -6.67
CA LYS A 42 -2.82 -4.48 -7.15
C LYS A 42 -2.08 -5.30 -6.12
N SER A 43 -1.52 -4.67 -5.11
CA SER A 43 -0.91 -5.41 -4.00
C SER A 43 -0.80 -4.56 -2.76
N VAL A 44 -0.83 -5.26 -1.63
CA VAL A 44 -0.55 -4.68 -0.32
C VAL A 44 0.53 -5.52 0.32
N LEU A 45 1.56 -4.88 0.88
CA LEU A 45 2.56 -5.53 1.72
C LEU A 45 2.38 -5.05 3.14
N ILE A 46 2.28 -5.97 4.10
CA ILE A 46 2.16 -5.64 5.53
C ILE A 46 3.33 -6.30 6.25
N ASN A 47 4.17 -5.51 6.91
CA ASN A 47 5.38 -5.96 7.59
C ASN A 47 6.26 -6.86 6.70
N GLY A 48 6.38 -6.50 5.41
CA GLY A 48 7.15 -7.25 4.41
C GLY A 48 6.43 -8.48 3.82
N LYS A 49 5.24 -8.86 4.31
CA LYS A 49 4.45 -9.96 3.74
C LYS A 49 3.62 -9.45 2.57
N LYS A 50 3.94 -9.90 1.36
CA LYS A 50 3.17 -9.60 0.14
C LYS A 50 1.84 -10.33 0.16
N LEU A 51 0.75 -9.58 0.15
CA LEU A 51 -0.59 -10.09 -0.07
C LEU A 51 -0.90 -9.93 -1.55
N ASN A 52 -0.92 -11.05 -2.26
CA ASN A 52 -1.17 -11.08 -3.70
C ASN A 52 -2.67 -11.12 -3.97
N THR A 53 -3.14 -10.21 -4.81
CA THR A 53 -4.56 -9.84 -4.89
C THR A 53 -5.23 -10.44 -6.12
N GLY A 54 -5.27 -11.77 -6.20
CA GLY A 54 -6.13 -12.45 -7.18
C GLY A 54 -7.63 -12.18 -6.96
N SER A 55 -8.01 -11.75 -5.75
CA SER A 55 -9.40 -11.53 -5.36
C SER A 55 -9.53 -10.16 -4.68
N ARG A 56 -10.32 -9.26 -5.28
CA ARG A 56 -10.61 -7.90 -4.77
C ARG A 56 -11.12 -7.91 -3.32
N GLU A 57 -11.80 -8.97 -2.91
CA GLU A 57 -12.35 -9.17 -1.56
C GLU A 57 -11.28 -9.26 -0.46
N LYS A 58 -10.08 -9.79 -0.75
CA LYS A 58 -9.01 -9.90 0.24
C LYS A 58 -8.37 -8.56 0.60
N ILE A 59 -8.47 -7.57 -0.30
CA ILE A 59 -7.95 -6.21 -0.07
C ILE A 59 -8.92 -5.41 0.80
N LEU A 60 -10.21 -5.50 0.51
CA LEU A 60 -11.25 -4.74 1.21
C LEU A 60 -11.27 -5.11 2.71
N ASN A 61 -11.15 -6.40 3.05
CA ASN A 61 -11.10 -6.87 4.45
C ASN A 61 -9.88 -6.36 5.27
N ILE A 62 -8.97 -5.59 4.67
CA ILE A 62 -7.83 -4.96 5.35
C ILE A 62 -7.87 -3.43 5.24
N LEU A 63 -8.74 -2.87 4.39
CA LEU A 63 -9.03 -1.44 4.37
C LEU A 63 -10.22 -1.06 5.27
N PHE A 64 -11.10 -2.01 5.59
CA PHE A 64 -12.32 -1.80 6.38
C PHE A 64 -12.35 -2.69 7.63
#